data_AF-A0A8B8NF70-F1
#
_entry.id   AF-A0A8B8NF70-F1
#
_cell.length_a   1.000
_cell.length_b   1.000
_cell.length_c   1.000
_cell.angle_alpha   90.00
_cell.angle_beta   90.00
_cell.angle_gamma   90.00
#
_symmetry.space_group_name_H-M   'P 1'
#
loop_
_entity.id
_entity.type
_entity.pdbx_description
1 polymer ?
#
loop_
_entity_poly.entity_id
_entity_poly.type
_entity_poly.pdbx_seq_one_letter_code
_entity_poly.pdbx_strand_id
1 'polypeptide(L)'
;MMQLEKFFVIDCGVKEIIMEEDGVERSAGDLFFPQLTDLRLIELPELRRFYKNSHTSTWPLLKELRVRHCGKMRSFSFDCEFQSCQGTTTSENQPALFSFEKVIPQLEILRLAREDVVMIPPHYIFGNLRVLGWGCYHDENVVLPSKFLLRRFPNLEMLYVDCSAFEEIFPEDKFGRGGAALCESLTDMERPLKALGNLKQLQLHKLYNLRRVWKDGSLMAEILKQIEFLWVSECPNLSIAFPSPTPFQRLKQLEVEDCTGLVHMGTCSAMTSMIHLMWLTLRNCGAMEDVVTTDHGNGAEEISFPKLKELILDGLPSLERFSPTNCAFRFPSLVRVVVTRCPKMNIFCKGALRTPQLDKVLLSDEDDEWCWEGDLNTTIQTLAM
;
A
#
# COMPACT_ATOMS: atom_id res chain seq x y z
N MET A 1 7.80 -33.11 -9.47
CA MET A 1 7.71 -31.75 -8.89
C MET A 1 7.52 -31.76 -7.36
N MET A 2 8.01 -32.78 -6.64
CA MET A 2 7.76 -32.94 -5.18
C MET A 2 8.51 -31.95 -4.28
N GLN A 3 9.40 -31.14 -4.84
CA GLN A 3 10.26 -30.17 -4.11
C GLN A 3 9.96 -28.72 -4.49
N LEU A 4 8.91 -28.46 -5.27
CA LEU A 4 8.62 -27.11 -5.72
C LEU A 4 8.07 -26.29 -4.55
N GLU A 5 8.84 -25.29 -4.10
CA GLU A 5 8.47 -24.43 -2.97
C GLU A 5 7.77 -23.14 -3.37
N LYS A 6 8.10 -22.60 -4.55
CA LYS A 6 7.57 -21.33 -5.06
C LYS A 6 7.11 -21.50 -6.49
N PHE A 7 5.92 -21.03 -6.81
CA PHE A 7 5.36 -21.12 -8.16
C PHE A 7 4.72 -19.80 -8.57
N PHE A 8 5.22 -19.24 -9.67
CA PHE A 8 4.81 -17.93 -10.17
C PHE A 8 4.41 -18.04 -11.63
N VAL A 9 3.21 -17.54 -11.93
CA VAL A 9 2.73 -17.38 -13.30
C VAL A 9 2.21 -15.96 -13.42
N ILE A 10 2.85 -15.17 -14.29
CA ILE A 10 2.64 -13.74 -14.42
C ILE A 10 2.48 -13.40 -15.89
N ASP A 11 1.45 -12.63 -16.22
CA ASP A 11 1.25 -11.99 -17.54
C ASP A 11 1.37 -12.96 -18.73
N CYS A 12 0.48 -13.95 -18.77
CA CYS A 12 0.46 -14.92 -19.87
C CYS A 12 -0.93 -15.46 -20.20
N GLY A 13 -1.10 -15.91 -21.45
CA GLY A 13 -2.35 -16.44 -21.99
C GLY A 13 -2.65 -17.91 -21.65
N VAL A 14 -2.09 -18.42 -20.54
CA VAL A 14 -2.28 -19.82 -20.12
C VAL A 14 -3.74 -20.08 -19.76
N LYS A 15 -4.29 -21.19 -20.25
CA LYS A 15 -5.69 -21.60 -19.97
C LYS A 15 -5.79 -22.61 -18.83
N GLU A 16 -4.79 -23.49 -18.75
CA GLU A 16 -4.64 -24.52 -17.74
C GLU A 16 -3.15 -24.68 -17.43
N ILE A 17 -2.79 -24.74 -16.15
CA ILE A 17 -1.38 -24.73 -15.72
C ILE A 17 -0.78 -26.13 -15.76
N ILE A 18 -1.54 -27.15 -15.36
CA ILE A 18 -1.15 -28.56 -15.52
C ILE A 18 -2.21 -29.26 -16.35
N MET A 19 -1.79 -29.77 -17.51
CA MET A 19 -2.59 -30.65 -18.35
C MET A 19 -2.34 -32.11 -17.94
N GLU A 20 -3.39 -32.91 -17.81
CA GLU A 20 -3.25 -34.37 -17.75
C GLU A 20 -2.91 -34.90 -19.14
N GLU A 21 -1.93 -35.81 -19.24
CA GLU A 21 -1.71 -36.56 -20.48
C GLU A 21 -2.87 -37.55 -20.69
N ASP A 22 -3.38 -37.61 -21.92
CA ASP A 22 -4.43 -38.54 -22.30
C ASP A 22 -4.04 -39.99 -21.94
N GLY A 23 -4.85 -40.65 -21.12
CA GLY A 23 -4.69 -42.07 -20.76
C GLY A 23 -4.14 -42.35 -19.36
N VAL A 24 -3.80 -41.34 -18.56
CA VAL A 24 -3.44 -41.50 -17.14
C VAL A 24 -4.55 -40.93 -16.27
N GLU A 25 -5.46 -41.79 -15.79
CA GLU A 25 -6.36 -41.41 -14.69
C GLU A 25 -5.54 -41.20 -13.42
N ARG A 26 -5.16 -39.96 -13.14
CA ARG A 26 -4.66 -39.57 -11.81
C ARG A 26 -5.84 -39.40 -10.87
N SER A 27 -5.71 -39.95 -9.68
CA SER A 27 -6.77 -39.93 -8.68
C SER A 27 -7.05 -38.48 -8.22
N ALA A 28 -8.28 -38.19 -7.81
CA ALA A 28 -8.69 -36.87 -7.29
C ALA A 28 -7.98 -36.44 -5.97
N GLY A 29 -6.96 -37.19 -5.53
CA GLY A 29 -6.16 -36.97 -4.34
C GLY A 29 -4.64 -36.93 -4.57
N ASP A 30 -4.17 -36.91 -5.82
CA ASP A 30 -2.73 -36.77 -6.10
C ASP A 30 -2.27 -35.37 -5.63
N LEU A 31 -1.47 -35.34 -4.56
CA LEU A 31 -0.88 -34.13 -3.99
C LEU A 31 0.07 -33.46 -4.99
N PHE A 32 -0.45 -32.59 -5.85
CA PHE A 32 0.38 -31.70 -6.64
C PHE A 32 1.00 -30.65 -5.71
N PHE A 33 2.33 -30.65 -5.66
CA PHE A 33 3.17 -29.68 -4.92
C PHE A 33 3.02 -29.71 -3.38
N PRO A 34 3.38 -30.82 -2.72
CA PRO A 34 3.26 -30.93 -1.25
C PRO A 34 4.19 -29.96 -0.49
N GLN A 35 5.20 -29.40 -1.15
CA GLN A 35 6.18 -28.46 -0.58
C GLN A 35 5.91 -27.00 -0.94
N LEU A 36 4.80 -26.69 -1.62
CA LEU A 36 4.52 -25.33 -2.08
C LEU A 36 4.23 -24.41 -0.89
N THR A 37 4.99 -23.32 -0.80
CA THR A 37 4.89 -22.30 0.26
C THR A 37 4.42 -20.95 -0.28
N ASP A 38 4.70 -20.65 -1.56
CA ASP A 38 4.36 -19.38 -2.21
C ASP A 38 3.75 -19.65 -3.60
N LEU A 39 2.48 -19.25 -3.78
CA LEU A 39 1.79 -19.31 -5.06
C LEU A 39 1.35 -17.92 -5.49
N ARG A 40 1.77 -17.52 -6.70
CA ARG A 40 1.34 -16.25 -7.32
C ARG A 40 0.81 -16.49 -8.73
N LEU A 41 -0.43 -16.09 -8.94
CA LEU A 41 -1.16 -16.13 -10.21
C LEU A 41 -1.62 -14.71 -10.53
N ILE A 42 -0.95 -14.04 -11.46
CA ILE A 42 -1.09 -12.59 -11.67
C ILE A 42 -1.27 -12.30 -13.17
N GLU A 43 -2.30 -11.54 -13.56
CA GLU A 43 -2.57 -11.15 -14.95
C GLU A 43 -2.74 -12.37 -15.87
N LEU A 44 -3.66 -13.26 -15.52
CA LEU A 44 -3.94 -14.49 -16.29
C LEU A 44 -5.40 -14.49 -16.78
N PRO A 45 -5.75 -13.61 -17.74
CA PRO A 45 -7.15 -13.40 -18.15
C PRO A 45 -7.78 -14.64 -18.79
N GLU A 46 -6.96 -15.54 -19.32
CA GLU A 46 -7.41 -16.76 -19.99
C GLU A 46 -7.47 -18.00 -19.09
N LEU A 47 -6.97 -17.91 -17.84
CA LEU A 47 -6.84 -19.04 -16.93
C LEU A 47 -8.22 -19.54 -16.44
N ARG A 48 -8.56 -20.79 -16.77
CA ARG A 48 -9.86 -21.41 -16.45
C ARG A 48 -9.79 -22.48 -15.35
N ARG A 49 -8.61 -23.01 -15.07
CA ARG A 49 -8.32 -24.00 -14.01
C ARG A 49 -6.82 -24.07 -13.78
N PHE A 50 -6.42 -24.38 -12.55
CA PHE A 50 -5.02 -24.67 -12.26
C PHE A 50 -4.65 -26.06 -12.78
N TYR A 51 -5.47 -27.07 -12.47
CA TYR A 51 -5.49 -28.40 -13.10
C TYR A 51 -6.85 -29.07 -12.86
N LYS A 52 -7.08 -30.23 -13.49
CA LYS A 52 -8.29 -31.04 -13.27
C LYS A 52 -8.44 -31.41 -11.79
N ASN A 53 -9.55 -31.00 -11.16
CA ASN A 53 -9.83 -31.18 -9.73
C ASN A 53 -8.96 -30.33 -8.76
N SER A 54 -8.41 -29.18 -9.18
CA SER A 54 -7.60 -28.33 -8.28
C SER A 54 -8.31 -27.95 -6.96
N HIS A 55 -9.63 -27.81 -6.97
CA HIS A 55 -10.44 -27.52 -5.78
C HIS A 55 -10.38 -28.62 -4.70
N THR A 56 -10.06 -29.87 -5.04
CA THR A 56 -9.98 -30.97 -4.06
C THR A 56 -8.65 -31.00 -3.31
N SER A 57 -7.66 -30.26 -3.79
CA SER A 57 -6.27 -30.44 -3.39
C SER A 57 -5.92 -29.69 -2.11
N THR A 58 -4.96 -30.25 -1.38
CA THR A 58 -4.47 -29.71 -0.11
C THR A 58 -3.01 -29.28 -0.29
N TRP A 59 -2.69 -28.07 0.15
CA TRP A 59 -1.33 -27.55 0.13
C TRP A 59 -0.90 -27.19 1.54
N PRO A 60 -0.50 -28.18 2.35
CA PRO A 60 -0.35 -28.04 3.80
C PRO A 60 0.79 -27.10 4.24
N LEU A 61 1.64 -26.67 3.30
CA LEU A 61 2.77 -25.76 3.58
C LEU A 61 2.60 -24.37 2.95
N LEU A 62 1.49 -24.12 2.24
CA LEU A 62 1.23 -22.84 1.61
C LEU A 62 1.06 -21.74 2.66
N LYS A 63 1.95 -20.74 2.60
CA LYS A 63 1.97 -19.57 3.49
C LYS A 63 1.56 -18.30 2.77
N GLU A 64 1.86 -18.22 1.47
CA GLU A 64 1.60 -17.06 0.64
C GLU A 64 0.74 -17.43 -0.56
N LEU A 65 -0.39 -16.74 -0.70
CA LEU A 65 -1.29 -16.89 -1.83
C LEU A 65 -1.65 -15.52 -2.41
N ARG A 66 -1.26 -15.29 -3.67
CA ARG A 66 -1.64 -14.10 -4.43
C ARG A 66 -2.32 -14.47 -5.73
N VAL A 67 -3.61 -14.13 -5.87
CA VAL A 67 -4.35 -14.29 -7.12
C VAL A 67 -4.86 -12.92 -7.57
N ARG A 68 -4.58 -12.53 -8.82
CA ARG A 68 -4.95 -11.22 -9.38
C ARG A 68 -5.27 -11.31 -10.86
N HIS A 69 -6.36 -10.67 -11.30
CA HIS A 69 -6.86 -10.65 -12.69
C HIS A 69 -6.89 -12.03 -13.37
N CYS A 70 -7.44 -13.02 -12.68
CA CYS A 70 -7.67 -14.37 -13.21
C CYS A 70 -9.16 -14.56 -13.57
N GLY A 71 -9.74 -13.65 -14.35
CA GLY A 71 -11.19 -13.37 -14.42
C GLY A 71 -12.12 -14.50 -14.91
N LYS A 72 -11.56 -15.62 -15.42
CA LYS A 72 -12.36 -16.81 -15.78
C LYS A 72 -12.52 -17.81 -14.62
N MET A 73 -11.97 -17.49 -13.45
CA MET A 73 -12.02 -18.30 -12.24
C MET A 73 -12.21 -17.48 -10.98
N ARG A 74 -12.66 -18.17 -9.93
CA ARG A 74 -12.66 -17.66 -8.55
C ARG A 74 -11.47 -18.21 -7.78
N SER A 75 -10.97 -17.46 -6.81
CA SER A 75 -9.88 -17.93 -5.96
C SER A 75 -10.35 -19.07 -5.04
N PHE A 76 -11.57 -18.97 -4.49
CA PHE A 76 -12.07 -19.92 -3.49
C PHE A 76 -13.44 -20.49 -3.82
N SER A 77 -13.66 -21.76 -3.47
CA SER A 77 -14.97 -22.40 -3.29
C SER A 77 -15.24 -22.68 -1.82
N PHE A 78 -16.51 -22.65 -1.46
CA PHE A 78 -17.02 -22.96 -0.14
C PHE A 78 -18.02 -24.11 -0.26
N ASP A 79 -17.84 -25.14 0.56
CA ASP A 79 -18.83 -26.21 0.68
C ASP A 79 -19.98 -25.64 1.54
N CYS A 80 -21.08 -25.27 0.88
CA CYS A 80 -22.14 -24.50 1.53
C CYS A 80 -23.08 -25.43 2.30
N GLU A 81 -23.02 -25.43 3.64
CA GLU A 81 -24.12 -25.98 4.49
C GLU A 81 -25.26 -24.97 4.74
N PHE A 82 -25.13 -23.72 4.27
CA PHE A 82 -26.04 -22.62 4.63
C PHE A 82 -26.70 -21.91 3.43
N GLN A 83 -27.24 -22.66 2.46
CA GLN A 83 -28.20 -22.10 1.49
C GLN A 83 -29.60 -21.98 2.13
N SER A 84 -29.76 -20.99 3.00
CA SER A 84 -31.08 -20.42 3.29
C SER A 84 -30.94 -18.97 3.73
N CYS A 85 -30.52 -18.08 2.82
CA CYS A 85 -30.94 -16.67 2.82
C CYS A 85 -30.24 -15.93 1.67
N GLN A 86 -31.06 -15.26 0.87
CA GLN A 86 -30.74 -14.23 -0.13
C GLN A 86 -30.38 -14.73 -1.54
N GLY A 87 -31.40 -14.71 -2.39
CA GLY A 87 -31.23 -14.71 -3.84
C GLY A 87 -30.50 -13.45 -4.28
N THR A 88 -29.26 -13.62 -4.70
CA THR A 88 -28.59 -12.71 -5.64
C THR A 88 -27.95 -13.57 -6.73
N THR A 89 -28.23 -13.21 -7.97
CA THR A 89 -27.75 -13.86 -9.17
C THR A 89 -26.24 -13.68 -9.30
N THR A 90 -25.45 -14.65 -8.83
CA THR A 90 -24.05 -14.80 -9.25
C THR A 90 -23.78 -16.25 -9.64
N SER A 91 -23.67 -16.45 -10.96
CA SER A 91 -23.17 -17.64 -11.69
C SER A 91 -22.68 -18.79 -10.80
N GLU A 92 -23.52 -19.81 -10.58
CA GLU A 92 -23.15 -21.03 -9.83
C GLU A 92 -22.16 -21.95 -10.57
N ASN A 93 -21.63 -21.54 -11.74
CA ASN A 93 -20.88 -22.42 -12.65
C ASN A 93 -19.40 -22.02 -12.88
N GLN A 94 -18.82 -21.07 -12.14
CA GLN A 94 -17.39 -20.76 -12.27
C GLN A 94 -16.52 -21.70 -11.42
N PRO A 95 -15.51 -22.35 -12.00
CA PRO A 95 -14.59 -23.19 -11.23
C PRO A 95 -13.76 -22.35 -10.26
N ALA A 96 -13.60 -22.88 -9.05
CA ALA A 96 -12.74 -22.32 -8.03
C ALA A 96 -11.34 -22.95 -8.07
N LEU A 97 -10.34 -22.16 -7.73
CA LEU A 97 -8.97 -22.62 -7.59
C LEU A 97 -8.80 -23.52 -6.37
N PHE A 98 -9.33 -23.12 -5.21
CA PHE A 98 -9.08 -23.76 -3.90
C PHE A 98 -10.34 -23.98 -3.07
N SER A 99 -10.36 -25.03 -2.26
CA SER A 99 -11.28 -25.14 -1.13
C SER A 99 -10.81 -24.23 0.01
N PHE A 100 -11.67 -23.31 0.45
CA PHE A 100 -11.36 -22.32 1.48
C PHE A 100 -10.84 -22.96 2.78
N GLU A 101 -11.52 -24.00 3.24
CA GLU A 101 -11.25 -24.67 4.52
C GLU A 101 -9.87 -25.35 4.57
N LYS A 102 -9.37 -25.77 3.41
CA LYS A 102 -8.11 -26.51 3.28
C LYS A 102 -6.88 -25.61 3.19
N VAL A 103 -7.03 -24.38 2.71
CA VAL A 103 -5.88 -23.52 2.35
C VAL A 103 -5.73 -22.32 3.29
N ILE A 104 -6.82 -21.68 3.67
CA ILE A 104 -6.79 -20.39 4.39
C ILE A 104 -6.19 -20.46 5.81
N PRO A 105 -6.48 -21.48 6.66
CA PRO A 105 -6.12 -21.42 8.08
C PRO A 105 -4.63 -21.24 8.39
N GLN A 106 -3.74 -21.60 7.45
CA GLN A 106 -2.28 -21.56 7.59
C GLN A 106 -1.61 -20.40 6.85
N LEU A 107 -2.37 -19.59 6.10
CA LEU A 107 -1.80 -18.49 5.33
C LEU A 107 -1.31 -17.36 6.25
N GLU A 108 -0.12 -16.87 5.94
CA GLU A 108 0.49 -15.67 6.55
C GLU A 108 0.30 -14.45 5.64
N ILE A 109 0.27 -14.67 4.32
CA ILE A 109 0.11 -13.63 3.29
C ILE A 109 -1.00 -14.04 2.33
N LEU A 110 -2.00 -13.17 2.18
CA LEU A 110 -3.15 -13.41 1.34
C LEU A 110 -3.53 -12.15 0.59
N ARG A 111 -3.77 -12.29 -0.71
CA ARG A 111 -4.40 -11.25 -1.52
C ARG A 111 -5.87 -11.60 -1.77
N LEU A 112 -6.78 -10.68 -1.47
CA LEU A 112 -8.21 -10.80 -1.75
C LEU A 112 -8.65 -9.84 -2.85
N ALA A 113 -9.38 -10.36 -3.83
CA ALA A 113 -10.17 -9.56 -4.75
C ALA A 113 -11.58 -9.29 -4.17
N ARG A 114 -12.33 -8.39 -4.81
CA ARG A 114 -13.70 -8.05 -4.37
C ARG A 114 -14.61 -9.27 -4.29
N GLU A 115 -14.54 -10.14 -5.28
CA GLU A 115 -15.37 -11.34 -5.39
C GLU A 115 -15.07 -12.32 -4.25
N ASP A 116 -13.83 -12.38 -3.79
CA ASP A 116 -13.41 -13.27 -2.71
C ASP A 116 -14.00 -12.82 -1.36
N VAL A 117 -14.05 -11.50 -1.12
CA VAL A 117 -14.55 -10.93 0.15
C VAL A 117 -16.00 -11.29 0.41
N VAL A 118 -16.84 -11.35 -0.64
CA VAL A 118 -18.27 -11.68 -0.52
C VAL A 118 -18.48 -13.14 -0.12
N MET A 119 -17.55 -14.01 -0.48
CA MET A 119 -17.67 -15.45 -0.26
C MET A 119 -17.14 -15.90 1.10
N ILE A 120 -16.28 -15.08 1.74
CA ILE A 120 -15.75 -15.37 3.06
C ILE A 120 -16.88 -15.35 4.09
N PRO A 121 -17.02 -16.40 4.93
CA PRO A 121 -18.05 -16.42 5.95
C PRO A 121 -18.00 -15.17 6.82
N PRO A 122 -19.16 -14.61 7.21
CA PRO A 122 -19.19 -13.77 8.41
C PRO A 122 -18.62 -14.63 9.56
N HIS A 123 -18.36 -14.17 10.77
CA HIS A 123 -17.71 -14.99 11.82
C HIS A 123 -16.30 -15.59 11.55
N TYR A 124 -15.83 -15.84 10.32
CA TYR A 124 -14.47 -16.33 10.10
C TYR A 124 -13.45 -15.28 10.55
N ILE A 125 -12.33 -15.70 11.16
CA ILE A 125 -11.26 -14.81 11.61
C ILE A 125 -9.93 -15.37 11.09
N PHE A 126 -9.16 -14.52 10.42
CA PHE A 126 -7.84 -14.85 9.90
C PHE A 126 -6.79 -14.73 11.02
N GLY A 127 -6.69 -15.78 11.84
CA GLY A 127 -5.81 -15.77 13.02
C GLY A 127 -4.31 -15.72 12.69
N ASN A 128 -3.87 -16.31 11.58
CA ASN A 128 -2.45 -16.41 11.22
C ASN A 128 -1.97 -15.35 10.22
N LEU A 129 -2.90 -14.57 9.66
CA LEU A 129 -2.58 -13.64 8.58
C LEU A 129 -1.88 -12.38 9.10
N ARG A 130 -0.72 -12.09 8.53
CA ARG A 130 0.12 -10.92 8.87
C ARG A 130 0.13 -9.88 7.75
N VAL A 131 -0.02 -10.32 6.50
CA VAL A 131 -0.06 -9.44 5.33
C VAL A 131 -1.34 -9.68 4.54
N LEU A 132 -2.11 -8.61 4.37
CA LEU A 132 -3.32 -8.61 3.56
C LEU A 132 -3.09 -7.71 2.34
N GLY A 133 -3.13 -8.33 1.17
CA GLY A 133 -3.28 -7.65 -0.10
C GLY A 133 -4.77 -7.46 -0.42
N TRP A 134 -5.14 -6.29 -0.86
CA TRP A 134 -6.51 -5.96 -1.23
C TRP A 134 -6.53 -5.23 -2.57
N GLY A 135 -7.26 -5.73 -3.55
CA GLY A 135 -7.36 -4.99 -4.79
C GLY A 135 -8.42 -5.47 -5.76
N CYS A 136 -8.32 -4.98 -6.99
CA CYS A 136 -9.23 -5.28 -8.10
C CYS A 136 -10.66 -4.76 -7.88
N TYR A 137 -10.82 -3.60 -7.23
CA TYR A 137 -12.10 -2.90 -7.11
C TYR A 137 -12.20 -1.89 -8.24
N HIS A 138 -12.84 -2.26 -9.35
CA HIS A 138 -12.88 -1.44 -10.57
C HIS A 138 -14.21 -0.69 -10.78
N ASP A 139 -15.20 -0.92 -9.93
CA ASP A 139 -16.47 -0.20 -9.97
C ASP A 139 -16.30 1.29 -9.67
N GLU A 140 -17.17 2.11 -10.25
CA GLU A 140 -17.25 3.53 -9.90
C GLU A 140 -17.71 3.71 -8.45
N ASN A 141 -17.16 4.73 -7.76
CA ASN A 141 -17.50 5.09 -6.39
C ASN A 141 -17.35 3.96 -5.36
N VAL A 142 -16.47 3.01 -5.66
CA VAL A 142 -16.23 1.86 -4.79
C VAL A 142 -15.47 2.29 -3.55
N VAL A 143 -15.79 1.67 -2.42
CA VAL A 143 -15.21 1.98 -1.10
C VAL A 143 -14.56 0.72 -0.54
N LEU A 144 -13.36 0.89 0.02
CA LEU A 144 -12.68 -0.17 0.74
C LEU A 144 -13.53 -0.59 1.95
N PRO A 145 -13.90 -1.87 2.11
CA PRO A 145 -14.83 -2.27 3.15
C PRO A 145 -14.12 -2.38 4.51
N SER A 146 -13.87 -1.23 5.12
CA SER A 146 -13.17 -1.02 6.40
C SER A 146 -13.71 -1.88 7.54
N LYS A 147 -15.04 -2.09 7.61
CA LYS A 147 -15.66 -2.95 8.62
C LYS A 147 -15.21 -4.42 8.54
N PHE A 148 -14.91 -4.91 7.35
CA PHE A 148 -14.35 -6.24 7.15
C PHE A 148 -12.92 -6.30 7.69
N LEU A 149 -12.09 -5.29 7.37
CA LEU A 149 -10.73 -5.15 7.87
C LEU A 149 -10.67 -5.18 9.42
N LEU A 150 -11.50 -4.36 10.06
CA LEU A 150 -11.47 -4.13 11.51
C LEU A 150 -11.90 -5.33 12.36
N ARG A 151 -12.55 -6.34 11.77
CA ARG A 151 -13.15 -7.46 12.53
C ARG A 151 -12.48 -8.81 12.27
N ARG A 152 -11.67 -8.92 11.22
CA ARG A 152 -11.27 -10.22 10.64
C ARG A 152 -9.78 -10.53 10.75
N PHE A 153 -8.93 -9.55 11.05
CA PHE A 153 -7.47 -9.69 10.95
C PHE A 153 -6.74 -9.21 12.22
N PRO A 154 -6.85 -9.94 13.34
CA PRO A 154 -6.31 -9.50 14.64
C PRO A 154 -4.77 -9.34 14.68
N ASN A 155 -4.06 -10.03 13.80
CA ASN A 155 -2.59 -10.07 13.76
C ASN A 155 -2.01 -9.37 12.52
N LEU A 156 -2.80 -8.51 11.86
CA LEU A 156 -2.37 -7.83 10.65
C LEU A 156 -1.24 -6.84 10.95
N GLU A 157 -0.13 -6.97 10.22
CA GLU A 157 1.04 -6.11 10.33
C GLU A 157 1.20 -5.19 9.12
N MET A 158 0.74 -5.65 7.95
CA MET A 158 0.83 -4.93 6.68
C MET A 158 -0.49 -5.01 5.92
N LEU A 159 -0.98 -3.84 5.49
CA LEU A 159 -2.06 -3.70 4.53
C LEU A 159 -1.50 -3.17 3.21
N TYR A 160 -1.67 -3.95 2.15
CA TYR A 160 -1.29 -3.58 0.79
C TYR A 160 -2.57 -3.41 -0.04
N VAL A 161 -2.86 -2.19 -0.49
CA VAL A 161 -4.03 -1.88 -1.33
C VAL A 161 -3.54 -1.56 -2.72
N ASP A 162 -4.04 -2.27 -3.73
CA ASP A 162 -3.63 -2.02 -5.10
C ASP A 162 -4.73 -2.14 -6.16
N CYS A 163 -4.41 -1.66 -7.36
CA CYS A 163 -5.18 -1.90 -8.58
C CYS A 163 -6.69 -1.69 -8.37
N SER A 164 -7.05 -0.52 -7.84
CA SER A 164 -8.42 -0.21 -7.43
C SER A 164 -8.79 1.22 -7.74
N ALA A 165 -10.07 1.46 -7.99
CA ALA A 165 -10.67 2.74 -8.35
C ALA A 165 -11.08 3.57 -7.10
N PHE A 166 -10.48 3.29 -5.94
CA PHE A 166 -10.76 4.02 -4.70
C PHE A 166 -10.34 5.49 -4.83
N GLU A 167 -11.28 6.41 -4.62
CA GLU A 167 -10.96 7.83 -4.51
C GLU A 167 -10.32 8.16 -3.14
N GLU A 168 -10.74 7.41 -2.13
CA GLU A 168 -10.29 7.52 -0.74
C GLU A 168 -10.14 6.11 -0.15
N ILE A 169 -9.04 5.84 0.55
CA ILE A 169 -8.83 4.53 1.19
C ILE A 169 -9.65 4.39 2.47
N PHE A 170 -9.69 5.47 3.27
CA PHE A 170 -10.42 5.49 4.54
C PHE A 170 -11.43 6.64 4.57
N PRO A 171 -12.60 6.48 3.94
CA PRO A 171 -13.65 7.49 4.00
C PRO A 171 -14.31 7.52 5.39
N GLU A 172 -14.97 8.63 5.68
CA GLU A 172 -15.78 8.79 6.89
C GLU A 172 -16.97 7.83 6.85
N ASP A 173 -17.17 7.05 7.92
CA ASP A 173 -18.46 6.40 8.10
C ASP A 173 -19.51 7.51 8.14
N LYS A 174 -20.50 7.48 7.25
CA LYS A 174 -21.69 8.33 7.36
C LYS A 174 -22.51 7.89 8.59
N PHE A 175 -21.98 8.02 9.80
CA PHE A 175 -22.78 8.14 11.00
C PHE A 175 -23.38 9.54 10.98
N GLY A 176 -24.54 9.59 10.34
CA GLY A 176 -25.25 10.81 9.99
C GLY A 176 -25.42 11.75 11.19
N ARG A 177 -25.07 13.00 10.93
CA ARG A 177 -25.72 14.16 11.54
C ARG A 177 -27.22 14.07 11.22
N GLY A 178 -28.00 13.37 12.06
CA GLY A 178 -29.46 13.33 11.97
C GLY A 178 -30.10 12.04 12.47
N GLY A 179 -30.65 12.07 13.70
CA GLY A 179 -31.84 11.28 14.09
C GLY A 179 -31.66 9.79 14.38
N ALA A 180 -31.27 9.47 15.62
CA ALA A 180 -31.65 8.31 16.42
C ALA A 180 -31.74 6.88 15.80
N ALA A 181 -30.70 6.08 16.07
CA ALA A 181 -30.74 4.69 16.59
C ALA A 181 -29.29 4.17 16.66
N LEU A 182 -28.52 4.57 17.68
CA LEU A 182 -28.38 3.95 19.02
C LEU A 182 -27.14 3.04 19.10
N CYS A 183 -26.26 3.44 20.02
CA CYS A 183 -25.42 2.58 20.85
C CYS A 183 -24.28 1.79 20.17
N GLU A 184 -23.16 2.45 19.93
CA GLU A 184 -21.87 1.88 20.35
C GLU A 184 -21.19 2.93 21.22
N SER A 185 -21.20 2.68 22.53
CA SER A 185 -20.54 3.48 23.57
C SER A 185 -19.06 3.75 23.19
N LEU A 186 -18.44 4.80 23.74
CA LEU A 186 -16.99 5.06 23.66
C LEU A 186 -16.13 3.81 23.99
N THR A 187 -16.70 2.81 24.67
CA THR A 187 -16.11 1.50 24.95
C THR A 187 -15.97 0.56 23.74
N ASP A 188 -16.69 0.75 22.63
CA ASP A 188 -16.62 -0.15 21.46
C ASP A 188 -15.48 0.23 20.50
N MET A 189 -14.96 1.46 20.59
CA MET A 189 -13.80 1.93 19.82
C MET A 189 -12.50 1.23 20.24
N GLU A 190 -12.44 0.66 21.44
CA GLU A 190 -11.30 -0.16 21.85
C GLU A 190 -11.15 -1.42 21.00
N ARG A 191 -12.25 -1.99 20.48
CA ARG A 191 -12.21 -3.27 19.75
C ARG A 191 -11.54 -3.11 18.38
N PRO A 192 -11.91 -2.15 17.51
CA PRO A 192 -11.20 -1.91 16.26
C PRO A 192 -9.73 -1.50 16.44
N LEU A 193 -9.44 -0.68 17.47
CA LEU A 193 -8.07 -0.26 17.79
C LEU A 193 -7.20 -1.42 18.29
N LYS A 194 -7.77 -2.33 19.09
CA LYS A 194 -7.12 -3.59 19.46
C LYS A 194 -6.99 -4.52 18.25
N ALA A 195 -7.98 -4.57 17.36
CA ALA A 195 -8.02 -5.50 16.24
C ALA A 195 -6.93 -5.24 15.20
N LEU A 196 -6.54 -3.99 14.97
CA LEU A 196 -5.43 -3.66 14.06
C LEU A 196 -4.21 -3.13 14.81
N GLY A 197 -4.06 -3.35 16.12
CA GLY A 197 -2.98 -2.77 16.93
C GLY A 197 -1.55 -3.14 16.50
N ASN A 198 -1.40 -4.16 15.64
CA ASN A 198 -0.12 -4.59 15.08
C ASN A 198 0.19 -3.99 13.70
N LEU A 199 -0.75 -3.26 13.09
CA LEU A 199 -0.62 -2.72 11.75
C LEU A 199 0.42 -1.59 11.75
N LYS A 200 1.57 -1.86 11.13
CA LYS A 200 2.72 -0.95 11.05
C LYS A 200 3.01 -0.49 9.64
N GLN A 201 2.47 -1.15 8.62
CA GLN A 201 2.82 -0.89 7.23
C GLN A 201 1.57 -0.70 6.39
N LEU A 202 1.53 0.40 5.64
CA LEU A 202 0.50 0.68 4.66
C LEU A 202 1.17 0.90 3.30
N GLN A 203 0.73 0.13 2.30
CA GLN A 203 1.26 0.21 0.95
C GLN A 203 0.10 0.45 -0.02
N LEU A 204 0.24 1.46 -0.87
CA LEU A 204 -0.77 1.91 -1.82
C LEU A 204 -0.17 1.88 -3.22
N HIS A 205 -0.70 1.06 -4.13
CA HIS A 205 -0.08 0.86 -5.45
C HIS A 205 -1.11 0.86 -6.58
N LYS A 206 -0.88 1.54 -7.70
CA LYS A 206 -1.80 1.55 -8.85
C LYS A 206 -3.23 1.96 -8.50
N LEU A 207 -3.36 3.02 -7.69
CA LEU A 207 -4.65 3.59 -7.30
C LEU A 207 -4.95 4.83 -8.13
N TYR A 208 -5.44 4.58 -9.35
CA TYR A 208 -5.59 5.61 -10.38
C TYR A 208 -6.54 6.75 -10.00
N ASN A 209 -7.54 6.49 -9.16
CA ASN A 209 -8.51 7.49 -8.74
C ASN A 209 -8.19 8.12 -7.38
N LEU A 210 -7.12 7.70 -6.71
CA LEU A 210 -6.82 8.14 -5.36
C LEU A 210 -6.57 9.64 -5.31
N ARG A 211 -7.41 10.36 -4.58
CA ARG A 211 -7.28 11.80 -4.34
C ARG A 211 -6.70 12.09 -2.97
N ARG A 212 -7.02 11.25 -1.98
CA ARG A 212 -6.58 11.39 -0.58
C ARG A 212 -6.45 10.04 0.09
N VAL A 213 -5.43 9.88 0.92
CA VAL A 213 -5.20 8.63 1.67
C VAL A 213 -6.18 8.49 2.84
N TRP A 214 -6.47 9.58 3.56
CA TRP A 214 -7.40 9.60 4.69
C TRP A 214 -8.25 10.87 4.71
N LYS A 215 -9.26 10.87 5.59
CA LYS A 215 -10.08 12.05 5.92
C LYS A 215 -10.03 12.33 7.43
N ASP A 216 -9.99 13.61 7.79
CA ASP A 216 -9.96 14.08 9.18
C ASP A 216 -11.18 13.58 9.96
N GLY A 217 -10.97 13.21 11.23
CA GLY A 217 -12.03 12.77 12.14
C GLY A 217 -12.50 11.31 11.98
N SER A 218 -11.85 10.50 11.13
CA SER A 218 -12.18 9.08 10.98
C SER A 218 -11.57 8.17 12.07
N LEU A 219 -12.23 7.06 12.41
CA LEU A 219 -11.65 6.00 13.28
C LEU A 219 -10.31 5.50 12.73
N MET A 220 -10.21 5.39 11.40
CA MET A 220 -8.99 4.94 10.73
C MET A 220 -7.82 5.91 10.96
N ALA A 221 -8.06 7.20 11.16
CA ALA A 221 -7.01 8.14 11.53
C ALA A 221 -6.29 7.74 12.83
N GLU A 222 -6.99 7.13 13.79
CA GLU A 222 -6.37 6.62 15.01
C GLU A 222 -5.45 5.41 14.73
N ILE A 223 -5.87 4.54 13.82
CA ILE A 223 -5.09 3.36 13.38
C ILE A 223 -3.88 3.78 12.54
N LEU A 224 -3.96 4.90 11.81
CA LEU A 224 -2.83 5.42 11.06
C LEU A 224 -1.71 5.98 11.96
N LYS A 225 -1.98 6.31 13.23
CA LYS A 225 -0.96 6.80 14.19
C LYS A 225 0.17 5.82 14.47
N GLN A 226 -0.09 4.54 14.34
CA GLN A 226 0.89 3.48 14.62
C GLN A 226 1.68 3.03 13.37
N ILE A 227 1.31 3.51 12.18
CA ILE A 227 2.03 3.18 10.95
C ILE A 227 3.46 3.73 11.03
N GLU A 228 4.41 2.85 10.76
CA GLU A 228 5.84 3.13 10.74
C GLU A 228 6.38 3.23 9.31
N PHE A 229 5.73 2.57 8.35
CA PHE A 229 6.11 2.60 6.93
C PHE A 229 4.90 2.88 6.03
N LEU A 230 5.03 3.89 5.17
CA LEU A 230 4.06 4.23 4.14
C LEU A 230 4.76 4.24 2.77
N TRP A 231 4.27 3.41 1.86
CA TRP A 231 4.67 3.42 0.45
C TRP A 231 3.48 3.76 -0.44
N VAL A 232 3.64 4.75 -1.31
CA VAL A 232 2.63 5.18 -2.27
C VAL A 232 3.25 5.15 -3.67
N SER A 233 2.74 4.29 -4.54
CA SER A 233 3.30 4.07 -5.87
C SER A 233 2.24 4.09 -6.95
N GLU A 234 2.55 4.66 -8.11
CA GLU A 234 1.67 4.68 -9.29
C GLU A 234 0.25 5.20 -8.97
N CYS A 235 0.16 6.33 -8.25
CA CYS A 235 -1.10 7.01 -7.93
C CYS A 235 -1.20 8.35 -8.68
N PRO A 236 -1.54 8.36 -9.99
CA PRO A 236 -1.41 9.54 -10.85
C PRO A 236 -2.38 10.69 -10.55
N ASN A 237 -3.54 10.44 -9.92
CA ASN A 237 -4.49 11.50 -9.56
C ASN A 237 -4.26 12.10 -8.16
N LEU A 238 -3.27 11.60 -7.42
CA LEU A 238 -2.90 12.13 -6.12
C LEU A 238 -2.08 13.41 -6.30
N SER A 239 -2.67 14.57 -6.06
CA SER A 239 -2.01 15.86 -6.26
C SER A 239 -1.17 16.32 -5.06
N ILE A 240 -1.67 16.11 -3.84
CA ILE A 240 -0.96 16.39 -2.59
C ILE A 240 -1.12 15.19 -1.67
N ALA A 241 -0.01 14.57 -1.25
CA ALA A 241 -0.07 13.36 -0.42
C ALA A 241 -0.50 13.68 1.03
N PHE A 242 -0.03 14.80 1.59
CA PHE A 242 -0.33 15.24 2.96
C PHE A 242 -0.82 16.70 2.97
N PRO A 243 -2.12 16.95 2.67
CA PRO A 243 -2.68 18.30 2.56
C PRO A 243 -3.00 18.95 3.91
N SER A 244 -2.99 18.19 5.01
CA SER A 244 -3.33 18.62 6.37
C SER A 244 -2.45 17.91 7.40
N PRO A 245 -2.40 18.36 8.67
CA PRO A 245 -1.75 17.64 9.76
C PRO A 245 -2.08 16.16 9.74
N THR A 246 -1.05 15.34 9.61
CA THR A 246 -1.25 13.92 9.29
C THR A 246 -1.43 13.08 10.55
N PRO A 247 -2.26 12.01 10.51
CA PRO A 247 -2.37 11.08 11.62
C PRO A 247 -1.11 10.25 11.84
N PHE A 248 -0.14 10.22 10.92
CA PHE A 248 1.03 9.33 10.97
C PHE A 248 2.09 9.71 12.02
N GLN A 249 1.77 9.58 13.31
CA GLN A 249 2.61 9.99 14.43
C GLN A 249 3.87 9.14 14.64
N ARG A 250 3.92 7.90 14.15
CA ARG A 250 5.06 6.98 14.30
C ARG A 250 5.80 6.71 13.00
N LEU A 251 5.51 7.45 11.93
CA LEU A 251 6.11 7.22 10.63
C LEU A 251 7.63 7.34 10.69
N LYS A 252 8.32 6.28 10.29
CA LYS A 252 9.78 6.22 10.22
C LYS A 252 10.26 6.27 8.77
N GLN A 253 9.49 5.72 7.84
CA GLN A 253 9.86 5.64 6.44
C GLN A 253 8.66 6.02 5.57
N LEU A 254 8.91 6.93 4.63
CA LEU A 254 7.96 7.39 3.63
C LEU A 254 8.59 7.27 2.25
N GLU A 255 7.95 6.51 1.39
CA GLU A 255 8.38 6.32 0.00
C GLU A 255 7.23 6.65 -0.95
N VAL A 256 7.46 7.56 -1.88
CA VAL A 256 6.49 7.94 -2.90
C VAL A 256 7.13 7.84 -4.28
N GLU A 257 6.59 6.99 -5.14
CA GLU A 257 7.23 6.61 -6.40
C GLU A 257 6.24 6.61 -7.57
N ASP A 258 6.65 7.10 -8.73
CA ASP A 258 5.86 7.03 -9.98
C ASP A 258 4.46 7.68 -9.86
N CYS A 259 4.28 8.63 -8.95
CA CYS A 259 3.04 9.40 -8.80
C CYS A 259 3.07 10.62 -9.73
N THR A 260 2.72 10.41 -11.00
CA THR A 260 2.92 11.42 -12.06
C THR A 260 2.14 12.72 -11.88
N GLY A 261 1.02 12.74 -11.14
CA GLY A 261 0.25 13.96 -10.85
C GLY A 261 0.52 14.57 -9.48
N LEU A 262 1.48 14.03 -8.71
CA LEU A 262 1.85 14.57 -7.40
C LEU A 262 2.64 15.86 -7.58
N VAL A 263 2.03 16.99 -7.20
CA VAL A 263 2.62 18.32 -7.31
C VAL A 263 3.40 18.68 -6.05
N HIS A 264 2.87 18.30 -4.88
CA HIS A 264 3.51 18.51 -3.59
C HIS A 264 3.43 17.28 -2.72
N MET A 265 4.45 17.02 -1.91
CA MET A 265 4.35 15.98 -0.89
C MET A 265 3.36 16.41 0.19
N GLY A 266 3.48 17.62 0.73
CA GLY A 266 2.47 18.16 1.65
C GLY A 266 2.69 19.59 2.09
N THR A 267 1.82 20.08 2.97
CA THR A 267 1.87 21.45 3.48
C THR A 267 2.82 21.60 4.67
N CYS A 268 3.21 22.84 5.00
CA CYS A 268 4.03 23.12 6.19
C CYS A 268 3.42 22.50 7.46
N SER A 269 2.12 22.71 7.72
CA SER A 269 1.41 22.12 8.86
C SER A 269 1.45 20.59 8.86
N ALA A 270 1.32 19.94 7.70
CA ALA A 270 1.46 18.49 7.59
C ALA A 270 2.86 18.02 8.01
N MET A 271 3.90 18.68 7.51
CA MET A 271 5.29 18.28 7.74
C MET A 271 5.74 18.44 9.19
N THR A 272 5.21 19.42 9.92
CA THR A 272 5.54 19.61 11.35
C THR A 272 5.19 18.40 12.22
N SER A 273 4.30 17.52 11.77
CA SER A 273 3.93 16.30 12.50
C SER A 273 4.88 15.11 12.28
N MET A 274 5.77 15.17 11.29
CA MET A 274 6.64 14.04 10.87
C MET A 274 7.96 13.95 11.67
N ILE A 275 7.89 14.13 12.99
CA ILE A 275 9.08 14.21 13.86
C ILE A 275 9.85 12.89 14.02
N HIS A 276 9.23 11.77 13.67
CA HIS A 276 9.82 10.43 13.77
C HIS A 276 10.42 9.91 12.46
N LEU A 277 10.26 10.66 11.37
CA LEU A 277 10.69 10.25 10.04
C LEU A 277 12.22 10.14 9.99
N MET A 278 12.70 9.00 9.49
CA MET A 278 14.10 8.63 9.38
C MET A 278 14.55 8.53 7.93
N TRP A 279 13.64 8.12 7.03
CA TRP A 279 13.89 7.98 5.60
C TRP A 279 12.74 8.61 4.80
N LEU A 280 13.10 9.49 3.86
CA LEU A 280 12.18 10.06 2.90
C LEU A 280 12.71 9.83 1.49
N THR A 281 11.93 9.13 0.68
CA THR A 281 12.26 8.83 -0.71
C THR A 281 11.13 9.31 -1.63
N LEU A 282 11.47 10.14 -2.60
CA LEU A 282 10.58 10.61 -3.66
C LEU A 282 11.20 10.26 -5.01
N ARG A 283 10.55 9.39 -5.79
CA ARG A 283 11.05 8.96 -7.10
C ARG A 283 10.05 9.17 -8.23
N ASN A 284 10.52 9.60 -9.40
CA ASN A 284 9.76 9.61 -10.65
C ASN A 284 8.41 10.36 -10.59
N CYS A 285 8.25 11.34 -9.69
CA CYS A 285 7.05 12.16 -9.58
C CYS A 285 7.16 13.37 -10.53
N GLY A 286 6.80 13.17 -11.80
CA GLY A 286 7.05 14.13 -12.89
C GLY A 286 6.43 15.52 -12.73
N ALA A 287 5.29 15.64 -12.05
CA ALA A 287 4.61 16.91 -11.81
C ALA A 287 5.06 17.64 -10.53
N MET A 288 5.99 17.08 -9.76
CA MET A 288 6.38 17.66 -8.47
C MET A 288 7.16 18.95 -8.68
N GLU A 289 6.60 20.07 -8.20
CA GLU A 289 7.21 21.41 -8.31
C GLU A 289 7.99 21.78 -7.05
N ASP A 290 7.41 21.48 -5.89
CA ASP A 290 8.03 21.66 -4.57
C ASP A 290 7.66 20.49 -3.65
N VAL A 291 8.56 20.05 -2.78
CA VAL A 291 8.25 18.98 -1.79
C VAL A 291 7.26 19.49 -0.74
N VAL A 292 7.50 20.68 -0.18
CA VAL A 292 6.69 21.28 0.89
C VAL A 292 6.11 22.61 0.44
N THR A 293 4.77 22.73 0.47
CA THR A 293 4.03 23.94 0.06
C THR A 293 3.45 24.71 1.26
N THR A 294 3.03 25.96 1.05
CA THR A 294 2.44 26.82 2.10
C THR A 294 1.04 26.37 2.50
N ASP A 295 0.72 26.50 3.79
CA ASP A 295 -0.67 26.52 4.24
C ASP A 295 -1.39 27.79 3.77
N HIS A 296 -2.70 27.73 3.52
CA HIS A 296 -3.52 28.90 3.17
C HIS A 296 -3.68 29.93 4.33
N GLY A 297 -2.99 29.76 5.47
CA GLY A 297 -2.97 30.70 6.60
C GLY A 297 -1.75 30.46 7.50
N ASN A 298 -1.13 31.55 7.99
CA ASN A 298 0.09 31.64 8.83
C ASN A 298 1.01 30.42 8.78
N GLY A 299 1.90 30.40 7.79
CA GLY A 299 2.91 29.35 7.65
C GLY A 299 3.82 29.25 8.89
N ALA A 300 4.20 28.03 9.26
CA ALA A 300 5.13 27.78 10.36
C ALA A 300 6.45 28.52 10.13
N GLU A 301 6.99 29.18 11.16
CA GLU A 301 8.27 29.89 11.03
C GLU A 301 9.46 28.92 10.87
N GLU A 302 9.35 27.72 11.45
CA GLU A 302 10.38 26.69 11.45
C GLU A 302 9.77 25.28 11.33
N ILE A 303 10.37 24.44 10.49
CA ILE A 303 10.04 23.02 10.29
C ILE A 303 11.28 22.19 10.63
N SER A 304 11.11 21.15 11.45
CA SER A 304 12.21 20.32 11.92
C SER A 304 11.94 18.85 11.64
N PHE A 305 12.91 18.18 11.04
CA PHE A 305 12.96 16.74 10.84
C PHE A 305 14.08 16.15 11.71
N PRO A 306 13.83 15.98 13.03
CA PRO A 306 14.90 15.75 13.99
C PRO A 306 15.59 14.39 13.83
N LYS A 307 14.90 13.40 13.25
CA LYS A 307 15.42 12.03 13.09
C LYS A 307 15.73 11.65 11.65
N LEU A 308 15.48 12.53 10.69
CA LEU A 308 15.68 12.21 9.28
C LEU A 308 17.17 12.01 9.03
N LYS A 309 17.54 10.81 8.57
CA LYS A 309 18.91 10.39 8.28
C LYS A 309 19.20 10.48 6.80
N GLU A 310 18.21 10.17 5.98
CA GLU A 310 18.36 10.04 4.54
C GLU A 310 17.19 10.69 3.80
N LEU A 311 17.52 11.53 2.82
CA LEU A 311 16.59 12.16 1.89
C LEU A 311 17.00 11.81 0.47
N ILE A 312 16.10 11.17 -0.27
CA ILE A 312 16.30 10.80 -1.67
C ILE A 312 15.26 11.52 -2.52
N LEU A 313 15.74 12.33 -3.45
CA LEU A 313 14.99 13.02 -4.49
C LEU A 313 15.55 12.54 -5.83
N ASP A 314 14.79 11.73 -6.54
CA ASP A 314 15.27 11.08 -7.76
C ASP A 314 14.23 11.16 -8.88
N GLY A 315 14.65 11.59 -10.07
CA GLY A 315 13.78 11.59 -11.24
C GLY A 315 12.60 12.56 -11.08
N LEU A 316 12.87 13.76 -10.55
CA LEU A 316 11.88 14.81 -10.33
C LEU A 316 12.13 15.98 -11.32
N PRO A 317 11.74 15.83 -12.60
CA PRO A 317 12.08 16.78 -13.67
C PRO A 317 11.48 18.19 -13.51
N SER A 318 10.41 18.32 -12.71
CA SER A 318 9.74 19.60 -12.46
C SER A 318 10.15 20.27 -11.15
N LEU A 319 10.93 19.59 -10.31
CA LEU A 319 11.26 20.07 -8.97
C LEU A 319 12.22 21.25 -9.05
N GLU A 320 11.77 22.43 -8.62
CA GLU A 320 12.62 23.63 -8.60
C GLU A 320 13.37 23.79 -7.28
N ARG A 321 12.77 23.34 -6.18
CA ARG A 321 13.27 23.50 -4.81
C ARG A 321 12.53 22.57 -3.84
N PHE A 322 13.07 22.38 -2.63
CA PHE A 322 12.40 21.62 -1.58
C PHE A 322 11.16 22.35 -1.02
N SER A 323 11.25 23.67 -0.85
CA SER A 323 10.10 24.49 -0.44
C SER A 323 10.20 25.92 -0.98
N PRO A 324 9.10 26.53 -1.45
CA PRO A 324 9.07 27.92 -1.88
C PRO A 324 8.95 28.89 -0.71
N THR A 325 8.69 28.37 0.50
CA THR A 325 8.50 29.13 1.71
C THR A 325 9.82 29.69 2.25
N ASN A 326 9.72 30.79 2.99
CA ASN A 326 10.85 31.32 3.78
C ASN A 326 10.95 30.63 5.15
N CYS A 327 10.31 29.48 5.34
CA CYS A 327 10.38 28.69 6.57
C CYS A 327 11.81 28.23 6.83
N ALA A 328 12.26 28.29 8.08
CA ALA A 328 13.52 27.69 8.46
C ALA A 328 13.40 26.16 8.51
N PHE A 329 14.37 25.44 7.94
CA PHE A 329 14.40 23.98 7.97
C PHE A 329 15.55 23.46 8.82
N ARG A 330 15.26 22.48 9.67
CA ARG A 330 16.25 21.82 10.54
C ARG A 330 16.31 20.32 10.29
N PHE A 331 17.52 19.83 10.06
CA PHE A 331 17.83 18.44 9.81
C PHE A 331 19.03 18.01 10.67
N PRO A 332 18.88 17.95 12.00
CA PRO A 332 20.00 17.72 12.92
C PRO A 332 20.65 16.32 12.80
N SER A 333 19.94 15.34 12.23
CA SER A 333 20.42 13.95 12.07
C SER A 333 20.64 13.53 10.61
N LEU A 334 20.52 14.47 9.67
CA LEU A 334 20.61 14.17 8.24
C LEU A 334 22.07 13.96 7.86
N VAL A 335 22.36 12.76 7.38
CA VAL A 335 23.71 12.29 7.04
C VAL A 335 23.86 12.03 5.54
N ARG A 336 22.74 11.78 4.85
CA ARG A 336 22.75 11.43 3.43
C ARG A 336 21.66 12.17 2.69
N VAL A 337 22.05 12.85 1.63
CA VAL A 337 21.12 13.44 0.65
C VAL A 337 21.50 12.93 -0.73
N VAL A 338 20.52 12.47 -1.48
CA VAL A 338 20.66 12.07 -2.89
C VAL A 338 19.70 12.93 -3.69
N VAL A 339 20.22 13.70 -4.65
CA VAL A 339 19.43 14.52 -5.59
C VAL A 339 19.90 14.17 -7.00
N THR A 340 19.21 13.24 -7.67
CA THR A 340 19.60 12.76 -9.00
C THR A 340 18.46 12.95 -9.99
N ARG A 341 18.77 13.22 -11.27
CA ARG A 341 17.76 13.47 -12.31
C ARG A 341 16.71 14.56 -11.93
N CYS A 342 17.16 15.64 -11.27
CA CYS A 342 16.33 16.79 -10.87
C CYS A 342 16.81 18.10 -11.56
N PRO A 343 16.74 18.20 -12.91
CA PRO A 343 17.42 19.24 -13.70
C PRO A 343 17.00 20.68 -13.43
N LYS A 344 15.82 20.91 -12.84
CA LYS A 344 15.34 22.26 -12.49
C LYS A 344 15.71 22.70 -11.08
N MET A 345 16.19 21.78 -10.25
CA MET A 345 16.46 22.07 -8.84
C MET A 345 17.76 22.87 -8.74
N ASN A 346 17.65 24.13 -8.31
CA ASN A 346 18.80 25.04 -8.21
C ASN A 346 19.05 25.55 -6.79
N ILE A 347 18.16 25.26 -5.84
CA ILE A 347 18.28 25.63 -4.44
C ILE A 347 17.48 24.63 -3.60
N PHE A 348 17.91 24.34 -2.37
CA PHE A 348 17.13 23.53 -1.45
C PHE A 348 15.94 24.33 -0.91
N CYS A 349 16.20 25.42 -0.17
CA CYS A 349 15.16 26.30 0.37
C CYS A 349 15.63 27.75 0.49
N LYS A 350 14.69 28.70 0.49
CA LYS A 350 14.99 30.13 0.67
C LYS A 350 15.21 30.53 2.13
N GLY A 351 14.52 29.86 3.06
CA GLY A 351 14.66 30.08 4.49
C GLY A 351 15.98 29.56 5.05
N ALA A 352 16.20 29.79 6.35
CA ALA A 352 17.40 29.33 7.04
C ALA A 352 17.49 27.79 7.07
N LEU A 353 18.64 27.23 6.74
CA LEU A 353 18.87 25.79 6.70
C LEU A 353 19.89 25.38 7.76
N ARG A 354 19.61 24.29 8.48
CA ARG A 354 20.55 23.73 9.48
C ARG A 354 20.70 22.22 9.33
N THR A 355 21.86 21.80 8.82
CA THR A 355 22.23 20.40 8.53
C THR A 355 23.58 20.04 9.19
N PRO A 356 23.69 20.06 10.53
CA PRO A 356 25.00 19.98 11.23
C PRO A 356 25.75 18.66 11.06
N GLN A 357 25.08 17.58 10.64
CA GLN A 357 25.68 16.26 10.41
C GLN A 357 25.86 15.91 8.93
N LEU A 358 25.44 16.81 8.03
CA LEU A 358 25.54 16.55 6.60
C LEU A 358 26.92 16.97 6.12
N ASP A 359 27.65 16.02 5.52
CA ASP A 359 28.98 16.24 4.96
C ASP A 359 29.14 15.68 3.54
N LYS A 360 28.08 15.07 2.98
CA LYS A 360 28.08 14.45 1.66
C LYS A 360 26.69 14.49 1.01
N VAL A 361 26.67 14.83 -0.28
CA VAL A 361 25.47 14.83 -1.12
C VAL A 361 25.79 14.15 -2.45
N LEU A 362 24.95 13.21 -2.88
CA LEU A 362 25.08 12.57 -4.20
C LEU A 362 24.20 13.30 -5.21
N LEU A 363 24.80 13.79 -6.30
CA LEU A 363 24.14 14.66 -7.28
C LEU A 363 23.96 14.01 -8.67
N SER A 364 24.71 12.95 -8.96
CA SER A 364 24.66 12.21 -10.23
C SER A 364 24.84 10.72 -9.96
N ASP A 365 24.14 9.88 -10.73
CA ASP A 365 24.32 8.43 -10.72
C ASP A 365 25.50 7.98 -11.62
N GLU A 366 26.04 8.88 -12.45
CA GLU A 366 27.06 8.52 -13.45
C GLU A 366 28.47 8.42 -12.83
N ASP A 367 28.77 9.27 -11.85
CA ASP A 367 30.12 9.41 -11.30
C ASP A 367 30.27 8.83 -9.89
N ASP A 368 29.18 8.45 -9.21
CA ASP A 368 29.14 8.07 -7.78
C ASP A 368 29.88 9.08 -6.85
N GLU A 369 30.10 10.30 -7.33
CA GLU A 369 30.86 11.34 -6.64
C GLU A 369 29.97 12.07 -5.63
N TRP A 370 30.50 12.19 -4.41
CA TRP A 370 29.83 12.85 -3.29
C TRP A 370 30.38 14.27 -3.15
N CYS A 371 29.49 15.26 -3.24
CA CYS A 371 29.82 16.67 -3.18
C CYS A 371 29.44 17.28 -1.83
N TRP A 372 30.21 18.28 -1.37
CA TRP A 372 29.84 19.09 -0.22
C TRP A 372 30.56 20.44 -0.23
N GLU A 373 29.80 21.52 -0.40
CA GLU A 373 30.29 22.90 -0.44
C GLU A 373 30.09 23.63 0.90
N GLY A 374 29.99 22.89 2.01
CA GLY A 374 29.79 23.43 3.35
C GLY A 374 28.35 23.79 3.71
N ASP A 375 27.49 24.00 2.72
CA ASP A 375 26.04 24.20 2.87
C ASP A 375 25.26 23.47 1.77
N LEU A 376 24.07 22.97 2.10
CA LEU A 376 23.25 22.19 1.16
C LEU A 376 22.66 23.05 0.03
N ASN A 377 22.34 24.33 0.24
CA ASN A 377 21.91 25.20 -0.86
C ASN A 377 23.05 25.41 -1.87
N THR A 378 24.25 25.70 -1.39
CA THR A 378 25.43 25.90 -2.25
C THR A 378 25.80 24.60 -2.97
N THR A 379 25.73 23.45 -2.29
CA THR A 379 25.98 22.15 -2.91
C THR A 379 24.96 21.82 -3.99
N ILE A 380 23.69 22.16 -3.83
CA ILE A 380 22.67 21.95 -4.89
C ILE A 380 22.86 22.91 -6.06
N GLN A 381 23.37 24.13 -5.85
CA GLN A 381 23.62 25.07 -6.96
C GLN A 381 24.64 24.53 -7.97
N THR A 382 25.52 23.60 -7.58
CA THR A 382 26.43 22.96 -8.53
C THR A 382 25.73 22.01 -9.50
N LEU A 383 24.46 21.60 -9.25
CA LEU A 383 23.62 20.88 -10.24
C LEU A 383 23.19 21.77 -11.41
N ALA A 384 23.14 23.09 -11.19
CA ALA A 384 22.60 24.06 -12.15
C ALA A 384 23.68 24.72 -13.02
N MET A 385 24.95 24.36 -12.81
CA MET A 385 26.11 24.77 -13.62
C MET A 385 26.56 23.61 -14.49
#